data_AF-A0A7C5M882-F1
#
_entry.id   AF-A0A7C5M882-F1
#
_cell.length_a   1.000
_cell.length_b   1.000
_cell.length_c   1.000
_cell.angle_alpha   90.00
_cell.angle_beta   90.00
_cell.angle_gamma   90.00
#
_symmetry.space_group_name_H-M   'P 1'
#
loop_
_entity.id
_entity.type
_entity.pdbx_description
1 polymer ?
#
loop_
_entity_poly.entity_id
_entity_poly.type
_entity_poly.pdbx_seq_one_letter_code
_entity_poly.pdbx_strand_id
1 'polypeptide(L)'
;MQLSTEALADDSGLQAVLYGPLVLAGDLGSEGLTRELIVGSMGPRIQNVPKLDIPPLPLAGQELEKRIRPADKPLEFQTVSSQRRLTLAPINSMYGKRYVVYWRVI
;
A
#
# COMPACT_ATOMS: atom_id res chain seq x y z
N MET A 1 -3.92 -19.54 4.79
CA MET A 1 -3.47 -18.13 4.79
C MET A 1 -4.71 -17.25 4.74
N GLN A 2 -4.77 -16.19 5.54
CA GLN A 2 -5.97 -15.36 5.77
C GLN A 2 -5.58 -13.88 5.76
N LEU A 3 -6.51 -13.01 5.36
CA LEU A 3 -6.35 -11.56 5.47
C LEU A 3 -6.47 -11.11 6.93
N SER A 4 -5.56 -10.25 7.38
CA SER A 4 -5.62 -9.59 8.67
C SER A 4 -5.13 -8.15 8.57
N THR A 5 -5.38 -7.36 9.62
CA THR A 5 -4.74 -6.06 9.79
C THR A 5 -3.90 -6.02 11.04
N GLU A 6 -2.87 -5.19 11.01
CA GLU A 6 -2.02 -4.91 12.16
C GLU A 6 -1.91 -3.39 12.32
N ALA A 7 -2.27 -2.89 13.51
CA ALA A 7 -2.16 -1.48 13.83
C ALA A 7 -0.70 -1.08 14.03
N LEU A 8 -0.36 0.16 13.66
CA LEU A 8 0.90 0.74 14.07
C LEU A 8 0.92 0.84 15.61
N ALA A 9 2.06 0.51 16.23
CA ALA A 9 2.16 0.32 17.67
C ALA A 9 1.69 1.52 18.51
N ASP A 10 1.85 2.73 17.99
CA ASP A 10 1.53 4.01 18.63
C ASP A 10 0.35 4.77 17.99
N ASP A 11 -0.18 4.31 16.85
CA ASP A 11 -1.33 4.92 16.16
C ASP A 11 -2.25 3.84 15.57
N SER A 12 -3.34 3.54 16.29
CA SER A 12 -4.36 2.57 15.85
C SER A 12 -5.17 3.01 14.63
N GLY A 13 -5.09 4.30 14.27
CA GLY A 13 -5.66 4.85 13.04
C GLY A 13 -4.80 4.56 11.80
N LEU A 14 -3.61 3.99 11.98
CA LEU A 14 -2.76 3.47 10.90
C LEU A 14 -2.72 1.95 10.96
N GLN A 15 -3.06 1.28 9.87
CA GLN A 15 -3.06 -0.19 9.81
C GLN A 15 -2.36 -0.70 8.55
N ALA A 16 -1.57 -1.76 8.71
CA ALA A 16 -1.07 -2.58 7.61
C ALA A 16 -2.05 -3.70 7.30
N VAL A 17 -2.11 -4.13 6.04
CA VAL A 17 -2.87 -5.32 5.61
C VAL A 17 -1.90 -6.47 5.41
N LEU A 18 -2.23 -7.65 5.91
CA LEU A 18 -1.41 -8.85 5.80
C LEU A 18 -2.20 -10.00 5.15
N TYR A 19 -1.47 -10.92 4.53
CA TYR A 19 -1.99 -12.23 4.12
C TYR A 19 -1.09 -13.34 4.67
N GLY A 20 -1.50 -13.95 5.78
CA GLY A 20 -0.59 -14.76 6.59
C GLY A 20 0.60 -13.91 7.07
N PRO A 21 1.87 -14.34 6.89
CA PRO A 21 3.04 -13.57 7.31
C PRO A 21 3.45 -12.46 6.32
N LEU A 22 2.75 -12.33 5.18
CA LEU A 22 3.13 -11.39 4.14
C LEU A 22 2.46 -10.03 4.36
N VAL A 23 3.26 -8.99 4.48
CA VAL A 23 2.80 -7.60 4.47
C VAL A 23 2.43 -7.20 3.04
N LEU A 24 1.20 -6.73 2.85
CA LEU A 24 0.71 -6.23 1.58
C LEU A 24 0.87 -4.71 1.51
N ALA A 25 1.58 -4.24 0.50
CA ALA A 25 1.74 -2.83 0.20
C ALA A 25 0.77 -2.40 -0.91
N GLY A 26 0.28 -1.17 -0.85
CA GLY A 26 -0.43 -0.52 -1.94
C GLY A 26 0.49 -0.14 -3.06
N ASP A 27 0.18 -0.55 -4.29
CA ASP A 27 0.86 -0.08 -5.49
C ASP A 27 0.35 1.31 -5.88
N LEU A 28 1.21 2.33 -5.74
CA LEU A 28 0.93 3.72 -6.14
C LEU A 28 1.52 4.06 -7.51
N GLY A 29 2.11 3.08 -8.21
CA GLY A 29 2.73 3.24 -9.51
C GLY A 29 4.10 3.93 -9.46
N SER A 30 4.61 4.26 -10.64
CA SER A 30 5.94 4.85 -10.84
C SER A 30 5.90 6.23 -11.49
N GLU A 31 4.73 6.89 -11.53
CA GLU A 31 4.54 8.16 -12.22
C GLU A 31 5.48 9.25 -11.67
N GLY A 32 6.28 9.87 -12.53
CA GLY A 32 7.25 10.88 -12.10
C GLY A 32 8.40 10.35 -11.23
N LEU A 33 8.61 9.02 -11.15
CA LEU A 33 9.88 8.46 -10.68
C LEU A 33 10.87 8.37 -11.85
N THR A 34 11.89 9.23 -11.84
CA THR A 34 13.02 9.09 -12.77
C THR A 34 14.09 8.18 -12.18
N ARG A 35 15.01 7.70 -13.02
CA ARG A 35 16.11 6.85 -12.57
C ARG A 35 16.96 7.56 -11.52
N GLU A 36 17.18 8.86 -11.65
CA GLU A 36 17.99 9.68 -10.77
C GLU A 36 17.34 9.89 -9.39
N LEU A 37 16.00 9.74 -9.31
CA LEU A 37 15.28 9.76 -8.04
C LEU A 37 15.32 8.40 -7.31
N ILE A 38 15.52 7.30 -8.05
CA ILE A 38 15.58 5.94 -7.51
C ILE A 38 17.03 5.52 -7.23
N VAL A 39 17.97 5.92 -8.09
CA VAL A 39 19.37 5.49 -8.11
C VAL A 39 20.27 6.72 -7.95
N GLY A 40 20.98 6.79 -6.84
CA GLY A 40 21.91 7.88 -6.55
C GLY A 40 22.87 7.52 -5.42
N SER A 41 23.95 8.29 -5.29
CA SER A 41 24.94 8.13 -4.20
C SER A 41 24.45 8.70 -2.86
N MET A 42 23.42 9.54 -2.89
CA MET A 42 22.76 10.14 -1.74
C MET A 42 21.28 9.70 -1.75
N GLY A 43 20.68 9.56 -0.56
CA GLY A 43 19.27 9.16 -0.41
C GLY A 43 18.28 10.03 -1.20
N PRO A 44 17.01 9.62 -1.29
CA PRO A 44 16.02 10.28 -2.15
C PRO A 44 15.88 11.76 -1.78
N ARG A 45 15.95 12.64 -2.78
CA ARG A 45 15.71 14.08 -2.60
C ARG A 45 14.21 14.33 -2.46
N ILE A 46 13.65 14.05 -1.28
CA ILE A 46 12.20 14.04 -1.02
C ILE A 46 11.53 15.37 -1.38
N GLN A 47 12.26 16.49 -1.27
CA GLN A 47 11.81 17.82 -1.67
C GLN A 47 11.41 17.92 -3.16
N ASN A 48 12.00 17.07 -4.01
CA ASN A 48 11.77 17.04 -5.45
C ASN A 48 10.75 15.96 -5.85
N VAL A 49 10.20 15.21 -4.89
CA VAL A 49 9.20 14.18 -5.15
C VAL A 49 7.82 14.82 -5.11
N PRO A 50 7.00 14.69 -6.18
CA PRO A 50 5.62 15.15 -6.16
C PRO A 50 4.85 14.60 -4.95
N LYS A 51 4.04 15.42 -4.30
CA LYS A 51 3.15 14.95 -3.24
C LYS A 51 2.20 13.91 -3.82
N LEU A 52 2.12 12.74 -3.19
CA LEU A 52 1.10 11.75 -3.51
C LEU A 52 -0.07 11.92 -2.58
N ASP A 53 -1.25 12.03 -3.18
CA ASP A 53 -2.50 11.83 -2.47
C ASP A 53 -2.73 10.33 -2.30
N ILE A 54 -2.76 9.88 -1.05
CA ILE A 54 -2.98 8.48 -0.68
C ILE A 54 -4.32 8.42 0.02
N PRO A 55 -5.36 7.85 -0.62
CA PRO A 55 -6.69 7.88 -0.05
C PRO A 55 -6.76 6.89 1.13
N PRO A 56 -7.51 7.21 2.21
CA PRO A 56 -7.65 6.34 3.37
C PRO A 56 -8.44 5.08 3.01
N LEU A 57 -8.17 3.95 3.68
CA LEU A 57 -8.92 2.72 3.43
C LEU A 57 -10.12 2.58 4.37
N PRO A 58 -11.32 2.28 3.87
CA PRO A 58 -12.50 2.05 4.69
C PRO A 58 -12.50 0.64 5.30
N LEU A 59 -11.54 0.37 6.19
CA LEU A 59 -11.33 -0.94 6.82
C LEU A 59 -11.77 -0.99 8.28
N ALA A 60 -12.07 0.14 8.91
CA ALA A 60 -12.43 0.17 10.33
C ALA A 60 -13.73 -0.60 10.59
N GLY A 61 -13.68 -1.62 11.45
CA GLY A 61 -14.86 -2.38 11.89
C GLY A 61 -15.56 -3.20 10.80
N GLN A 62 -14.93 -3.41 9.64
CA GLN A 62 -15.53 -4.13 8.51
C GLN A 62 -14.83 -5.47 8.25
N GLU A 63 -15.57 -6.40 7.64
CA GLU A 63 -14.99 -7.66 7.18
C GLU A 63 -14.02 -7.40 6.03
N LEU A 64 -12.72 -7.62 6.27
CA LEU A 64 -11.63 -7.41 5.32
C LEU A 64 -11.91 -8.06 3.97
N GLU A 65 -12.41 -9.28 3.99
CA GLU A 65 -12.72 -10.03 2.77
C GLU A 65 -13.72 -9.26 1.90
N LYS A 66 -14.70 -8.54 2.47
CA LYS A 66 -15.68 -7.76 1.69
C LYS A 66 -15.05 -6.60 0.93
N ARG A 67 -13.97 -6.03 1.46
CA ARG A 67 -13.29 -4.85 0.92
C ARG A 67 -12.09 -5.18 0.06
N ILE A 68 -11.43 -6.30 0.36
CA ILE A 68 -10.19 -6.73 -0.28
C ILE A 68 -10.46 -8.07 -0.95
N ARG A 69 -10.49 -8.06 -2.27
CA ARG A 69 -10.74 -9.26 -3.08
C ARG A 69 -9.47 -9.72 -3.77
N PRO A 70 -9.28 -11.03 -3.99
CA PRO A 70 -8.19 -11.50 -4.86
C PRO A 70 -8.25 -10.84 -6.24
N ALA A 71 -7.08 -10.54 -6.79
CA ALA A 71 -6.90 -10.11 -8.18
C ALA A 71 -6.59 -11.32 -9.08
N ASP A 72 -6.22 -11.05 -10.34
CA ASP A 72 -5.91 -12.10 -11.31
C ASP A 72 -4.59 -12.83 -11.03
N LYS A 73 -3.63 -12.16 -10.37
CA LYS A 73 -2.31 -12.76 -10.09
C LYS A 73 -2.21 -13.31 -8.66
N PRO A 74 -1.37 -14.34 -8.45
CA PRO A 74 -1.11 -14.87 -7.11
C PRO A 74 -0.65 -13.79 -6.14
N LEU A 75 -1.26 -13.76 -4.95
CA LEU A 75 -0.95 -12.82 -3.87
C LEU A 75 -1.19 -11.34 -4.22
N GLU A 76 -1.79 -11.03 -5.37
CA GLU A 76 -2.31 -9.70 -5.65
C GLU A 76 -3.78 -9.62 -5.20
N PHE A 77 -4.15 -8.50 -4.60
CA PHE A 77 -5.49 -8.20 -4.16
C PHE A 77 -5.92 -6.83 -4.68
N GLN A 78 -7.21 -6.60 -4.75
CA GLN A 78 -7.80 -5.33 -5.14
C GLN A 78 -8.70 -4.80 -4.02
N THR A 79 -8.64 -3.49 -3.83
CA THR A 79 -9.55 -2.74 -2.97
C THR A 79 -9.98 -1.46 -3.68
N VAL A 80 -11.04 -0.83 -3.18
CA VAL A 80 -11.53 0.46 -3.66
C VAL A 80 -11.50 1.46 -2.52
N SER A 81 -10.87 2.60 -2.74
CA SER A 81 -10.84 3.73 -1.82
C SER A 81 -11.07 5.02 -2.59
N SER A 82 -11.97 5.88 -2.10
CA SER A 82 -12.32 7.16 -2.72
C SER A 82 -12.55 7.06 -4.24
N GLN A 83 -13.31 6.05 -4.68
CA GLN A 83 -13.59 5.74 -6.09
C GLN A 83 -12.38 5.29 -6.94
N ARG A 84 -11.18 5.19 -6.37
CA ARG A 84 -9.99 4.66 -7.01
C ARG A 84 -9.81 3.18 -6.66
N ARG A 85 -9.58 2.36 -7.69
CA ARG A 85 -9.14 0.97 -7.50
C ARG A 85 -7.66 0.95 -7.18
N LEU A 86 -7.28 0.20 -6.14
CA LEU A 86 -5.91 0.06 -5.66
C LEU A 86 -5.55 -1.43 -5.65
N THR A 87 -4.30 -1.72 -6.03
CA THR A 87 -3.73 -3.07 -5.93
C THR A 87 -2.93 -3.17 -4.64
N LEU A 88 -3.15 -4.24 -3.89
CA LEU A 88 -2.32 -4.63 -2.75
C LEU A 88 -1.52 -5.87 -3.14
N ALA A 89 -0.20 -5.87 -2.94
CA ALA A 89 0.66 -7.02 -3.23
C ALA A 89 1.80 -7.11 -2.21
N PRO A 90 2.49 -8.26 -2.09
CA PRO A 90 3.56 -8.43 -1.10
C PRO A 90 4.63 -7.34 -1.24
N ILE A 91 5.06 -6.76 -0.13
CA ILE A 91 6.03 -5.63 -0.15
C ILE A 91 7.34 -5.97 -0.87
N ASN A 92 7.77 -7.23 -0.81
CA ASN A 92 8.95 -7.73 -1.51
C ASN A 92 8.78 -7.82 -3.04
N SER A 93 7.64 -7.40 -3.60
CA SER A 93 7.40 -7.25 -5.04
C SER A 93 7.40 -5.79 -5.51
N MET A 94 7.49 -4.81 -4.61
CA MET A 94 7.36 -3.38 -4.90
C MET A 94 8.65 -2.73 -5.41
N TYR A 95 9.20 -3.25 -6.50
CA TYR A 95 10.40 -2.71 -7.12
C TYR A 95 10.07 -1.55 -8.07
N GLY A 96 10.84 -0.45 -7.98
CA GLY A 96 10.73 0.69 -8.91
C GLY A 96 9.39 1.45 -8.86
N LYS A 97 8.63 1.25 -7.79
CA LYS A 97 7.29 1.82 -7.59
C LYS A 97 7.25 2.59 -6.28
N ARG A 98 6.34 3.56 -6.19
CA ARG A 98 5.92 4.08 -4.90
C ARG A 98 4.92 3.12 -4.29
N TYR A 99 5.00 2.98 -2.98
CA TYR A 99 4.12 2.10 -2.25
C TYR A 99 3.79 2.68 -0.87
N VAL A 100 2.72 2.15 -0.28
CA VAL A 100 2.31 2.47 1.08
C VAL A 100 2.00 1.18 1.82
N VAL A 101 2.47 1.07 3.06
CA VAL A 101 2.29 -0.12 3.91
C VAL A 101 1.21 0.15 4.96
N TYR A 102 1.38 1.23 5.70
CA TYR A 102 0.41 1.67 6.70
C TYR A 102 -0.57 2.64 6.08
N TRP A 103 -1.85 2.33 6.20
CA TRP A 103 -2.94 3.12 5.67
C TRP A 103 -3.66 3.82 6.80
N ARG A 104 -4.05 5.08 6.58
CA ARG A 104 -5.09 5.71 7.40
C ARG A 104 -6.37 4.92 7.20
N VAL A 105 -6.94 4.40 8.28
CA VAL A 105 -8.23 3.70 8.25
C VAL A 105 -9.35 4.64 8.67
N ILE A 106 -10.50 4.52 8.00
CA ILE A 106 -11.74 5.26 8.29
C ILE A 106 -12.94 4.32 8.33
#